data_AF-A0A1H4K088-F1
#
_entry.id   AF-A0A1H4K088-F1
#
_cell.length_a   1.000
_cell.length_b   1.000
_cell.length_c   1.000
_cell.angle_alpha   90.00
_cell.angle_beta   90.00
_cell.angle_gamma   90.00
#
_symmetry.space_group_name_H-M   'P 1'
#
loop_
_entity.id
_entity.type
_entity.pdbx_description
1 polymer ?
#
loop_
_entity_poly.entity_id
_entity_poly.type
_entity_poly.pdbx_seq_one_letter_code
_entity_poly.pdbx_strand_id
1 'polypeptide(L)'
;MRQISLREFRTRGTKALQAVPVGETILLSGQDGPTFFLVPVMGDVAAEDRELRRAIAKASLRNSWKLANASPPLTEEEIDKEVSQVRSKRKR
;
A
#
# COMPACT_ATOMS: atom_id res chain seq x y z
N MET A 1 23.65 2.08 -9.08
CA MET A 1 23.50 2.09 -7.61
C MET A 1 24.65 2.89 -7.04
N ARG A 2 24.35 3.96 -6.31
CA ARG A 2 25.37 4.89 -5.81
C ARG A 2 25.42 4.89 -4.29
N GLN A 3 26.60 4.81 -3.73
CA GLN A 3 26.81 4.88 -2.28
C GLN A 3 27.03 6.33 -1.87
N ILE A 4 26.28 6.78 -0.85
CA ILE A 4 26.43 8.09 -0.22
C ILE A 4 26.64 7.86 1.27
N SER A 5 27.59 8.58 1.87
CA SER A 5 27.81 8.47 3.31
C SER A 5 26.63 9.05 4.08
N LEU A 6 26.24 8.39 5.17
CA LEU A 6 25.15 8.83 6.03
C LEU A 6 25.46 10.21 6.65
N ARG A 7 26.75 10.50 6.89
CA ARG A 7 27.25 11.80 7.33
C ARG A 7 27.00 12.88 6.27
N GLU A 8 27.33 12.62 5.00
CA GLU A 8 27.11 13.58 3.91
C GLU A 8 25.62 13.85 3.72
N PHE A 9 24.79 12.80 3.72
CA PHE A 9 23.34 12.94 3.62
C PHE A 9 22.75 13.73 4.79
N ARG A 10 23.22 13.51 6.02
CA ARG A 10 22.80 14.28 7.20
C ARG A 10 23.15 15.77 7.09
N THR A 11 24.31 16.10 6.53
CA THR A 11 24.77 17.50 6.43
C THR A 11 24.14 18.24 5.25
N ARG A 12 24.02 17.60 4.09
CA ARG A 12 23.58 18.25 2.84
C ARG A 12 22.11 17.96 2.51
N GLY A 13 21.47 17.02 3.18
CA GLY A 13 20.11 16.57 2.90
C GLY A 13 19.96 16.12 1.44
N THR A 14 18.85 16.52 0.82
CA THR A 14 18.52 16.21 -0.58
C THR A 14 19.54 16.73 -1.59
N LYS A 15 20.37 17.74 -1.25
CA LYS A 15 21.45 18.22 -2.13
C LYS A 15 22.55 17.18 -2.34
N ALA A 16 22.75 16.26 -1.39
CA ALA A 16 23.66 15.12 -1.60
C ALA A 16 23.18 14.20 -2.72
N LEU A 17 21.87 14.19 -2.99
CA LEU A 17 21.25 13.31 -3.98
C LEU A 17 21.29 13.88 -5.41
N GLN A 18 21.59 15.17 -5.59
CA GLN A 18 21.60 15.82 -6.91
C GLN A 18 22.62 15.22 -7.89
N ALA A 19 23.70 14.61 -7.37
CA ALA A 19 24.70 13.94 -8.18
C ALA A 19 24.30 12.51 -8.60
N VAL A 20 23.16 12.01 -8.10
CA VAL A 20 22.66 10.67 -8.42
C VAL A 20 21.74 10.78 -9.64
N PRO A 21 21.97 9.97 -10.69
CA PRO A 21 21.07 9.92 -11.84
C PRO A 21 19.63 9.60 -11.43
N VAL A 22 18.67 10.18 -12.13
CA VAL A 22 17.24 9.89 -11.93
C VAL A 22 17.01 8.39 -12.16
N GLY A 23 16.31 7.74 -11.22
CA GLY A 23 16.02 6.31 -11.31
C GLY A 23 17.03 5.39 -10.63
N GLU A 24 18.18 5.89 -10.16
CA GLU A 24 19.14 5.07 -9.43
C GLU A 24 18.83 4.90 -7.94
N THR A 25 18.89 3.66 -7.47
CA THR A 25 18.88 3.34 -6.04
C THR A 25 20.15 3.84 -5.35
N ILE A 26 19.97 4.43 -4.18
CA ILE A 26 21.05 4.98 -3.35
C ILE A 26 21.24 4.13 -2.11
N LEU A 27 22.49 3.80 -1.82
CA LEU A 27 22.90 3.16 -0.57
C LEU A 27 23.40 4.24 0.40
N LEU A 28 22.72 4.40 1.53
CA LEU A 28 23.15 5.25 2.63
C LEU A 28 23.85 4.42 3.71
N SER A 29 25.15 4.61 3.87
CA SER A 29 25.95 3.85 4.84
C SER A 29 26.76 4.75 5.78
N GLY A 30 26.78 4.43 7.07
CA GLY A 30 27.68 5.03 8.07
C GLY A 30 28.99 4.23 8.21
N GLN A 31 29.88 4.67 9.11
CA GLN A 31 31.06 3.88 9.50
C GLN A 31 30.66 2.68 10.36
N ASP A 32 29.81 2.91 11.35
CA ASP A 32 29.20 1.87 12.18
C ASP A 32 27.68 2.06 12.20
N GLY A 33 26.91 1.00 11.94
CA GLY A 33 25.46 1.00 12.06
C GLY A 33 24.69 0.54 10.80
N PRO A 34 23.37 0.73 10.79
CA PRO A 34 22.51 0.22 9.73
C PRO A 34 22.75 0.93 8.40
N THR A 35 22.56 0.18 7.33
CA THR A 35 22.59 0.69 5.96
C THR A 35 21.16 0.84 5.46
N PHE A 36 20.86 1.96 4.82
CA PHE A 36 19.54 2.25 4.29
C PHE A 36 19.57 2.32 2.77
N PHE A 37 18.50 1.87 2.13
CA PHE A 37 18.29 2.07 0.70
C PHE A 37 17.28 3.19 0.48
N LEU A 38 17.65 4.19 -0.30
CA LEU A 38 16.67 5.11 -0.88
C LEU A 38 16.38 4.61 -2.30
N VAL A 39 15.16 4.10 -2.49
CA VAL A 39 14.66 3.68 -3.79
C VAL A 39 13.89 4.86 -4.38
N PRO A 40 14.32 5.40 -5.53
CA PRO A 40 13.63 6.54 -6.12
C PRO A 40 12.25 6.08 -6.61
N VAL A 41 11.24 6.83 -6.19
CA VAL A 41 9.86 6.61 -6.63
C VAL A 41 9.66 7.41 -7.93
N MET A 42 9.32 6.71 -9.01
CA MET A 42 9.00 7.33 -10.29
C MET A 42 7.49 7.48 -10.40
N GLY A 43 7.01 8.66 -10.81
CA GLY A 43 5.58 8.92 -10.98
C GLY A 43 4.81 9.17 -9.69
N ASP A 44 3.48 9.25 -9.80
CA ASP A 44 2.58 9.46 -8.67
C ASP A 44 2.10 8.11 -8.11
N VAL A 45 2.97 7.47 -7.33
CA VAL A 45 2.67 6.16 -6.73
C VAL A 45 1.46 6.20 -5.79
N ALA A 46 1.14 7.36 -5.21
CA ALA A 46 -0.06 7.49 -4.39
C ALA A 46 -1.34 7.43 -5.25
N ALA A 47 -1.33 8.04 -6.44
CA ALA A 47 -2.41 7.91 -7.41
C ALA A 47 -2.50 6.47 -7.95
N GLU A 48 -1.38 5.85 -8.32
CA GLU A 48 -1.34 4.47 -8.84
C GLU A 48 -1.85 3.45 -7.81
N ASP A 49 -1.40 3.54 -6.55
CA ASP A 49 -1.89 2.67 -5.47
C ASP A 49 -3.40 2.87 -5.21
N ARG A 50 -3.88 4.12 -5.26
CA ARG A 50 -5.31 4.41 -5.11
C ARG A 50 -6.12 3.79 -6.25
N GLU A 51 -5.64 3.89 -7.49
CA GLU A 51 -6.29 3.30 -8.66
C GLU A 51 -6.30 1.78 -8.57
N LEU A 52 -5.18 1.17 -8.19
CA LEU A 52 -5.06 -0.27 -7.99
C LEU A 52 -6.06 -0.78 -6.95
N ARG A 53 -6.15 -0.12 -5.78
CA ARG A 53 -7.12 -0.48 -4.74
C ARG A 53 -8.55 -0.36 -5.23
N ARG A 54 -8.87 0.68 -6.01
CA ARG A 54 -10.20 0.84 -6.62
C ARG A 54 -10.49 -0.28 -7.61
N ALA A 55 -9.53 -0.66 -8.45
CA ALA A 55 -9.68 -1.77 -9.40
C ALA A 55 -9.92 -3.10 -8.68
N ILE A 56 -9.16 -3.39 -7.62
CA ILE A 56 -9.33 -4.58 -6.78
C ILE A 56 -10.72 -4.58 -6.12
N ALA A 57 -11.13 -3.45 -5.53
CA ALA A 57 -12.46 -3.33 -4.92
C ALA A 57 -13.58 -3.58 -5.95
N LYS A 58 -13.46 -3.03 -7.16
CA LYS A 58 -14.42 -3.24 -8.25
C LYS A 58 -14.47 -4.71 -8.70
N ALA A 59 -13.32 -5.37 -8.80
CA ALA A 59 -13.24 -6.79 -9.13
C ALA A 59 -13.90 -7.66 -8.04
N SER A 60 -13.62 -7.35 -6.77
CA SER A 60 -14.24 -8.01 -5.61
C SER A 60 -15.76 -7.85 -5.62
N LEU A 61 -16.26 -6.63 -5.79
CA LEU A 61 -17.70 -6.35 -5.90
C LEU A 61 -18.36 -7.12 -7.04
N ARG A 62 -17.71 -7.17 -8.21
CA ARG A 62 -18.22 -7.91 -9.36
C ARG A 62 -18.29 -9.41 -9.09
N ASN A 63 -17.33 -9.96 -8.36
CA ASN A 63 -17.35 -11.38 -7.96
C ASN A 63 -18.46 -11.64 -6.92
N SER A 64 -18.59 -10.79 -5.91
CA SER A 64 -19.68 -10.89 -4.92
C SER A 64 -21.06 -10.79 -5.59
N TRP A 65 -21.22 -9.90 -6.58
CA TRP A 65 -22.45 -9.77 -7.35
C TRP A 65 -22.78 -11.03 -8.16
N LYS A 66 -21.78 -11.64 -8.80
CA LYS A 66 -21.96 -12.91 -9.50
C LYS A 66 -22.40 -14.03 -8.56
N LEU A 67 -21.80 -14.11 -7.38
CA LEU A 67 -22.16 -15.10 -6.37
C LEU A 67 -23.58 -14.86 -5.85
N ALA A 68 -23.96 -13.61 -5.59
CA ALA A 68 -25.31 -13.25 -5.15
C ALA A 68 -26.37 -13.63 -6.21
N ASN A 69 -26.11 -13.37 -7.49
CA ASN A 69 -27.03 -13.75 -8.58
C ASN A 69 -27.13 -15.26 -8.81
N ALA A 70 -26.12 -16.03 -8.43
CA ALA A 70 -26.14 -17.49 -8.55
C ALA A 70 -26.88 -18.16 -7.38
N SER A 71 -27.19 -17.40 -6.33
CA SER A 71 -27.89 -17.87 -5.14
C SER A 71 -29.35 -17.39 -5.13
N PRO A 72 -30.27 -18.11 -4.45
CA PRO A 72 -31.61 -17.61 -4.20
C PRO A 72 -31.56 -16.29 -3.42
N PRO A 73 -32.48 -15.35 -3.67
CA PRO A 73 -32.58 -14.14 -2.87
C PRO A 73 -32.89 -14.52 -1.42
N LEU A 74 -32.04 -14.06 -0.49
CA LEU A 74 -32.27 -14.15 0.95
C LEU A 74 -33.44 -13.23 1.35
N THR A 75 -34.23 -13.64 2.33
CA THR A 75 -35.25 -12.74 2.88
C THR A 75 -34.61 -11.71 3.82
N GLU A 76 -35.28 -10.57 3.97
CA GLU A 76 -34.79 -9.47 4.81
C GLU A 76 -34.62 -9.90 6.28
N GLU A 77 -35.48 -10.82 6.74
CA GLU A 77 -35.44 -11.43 8.07
C GLU A 77 -34.19 -12.31 8.29
N GLU A 78 -33.76 -13.05 7.27
CA GLU A 78 -32.54 -13.87 7.32
C GLU A 78 -31.29 -12.99 7.39
N ILE A 79 -31.27 -11.90 6.61
CA ILE A 79 -30.18 -10.91 6.59
C ILE A 79 -30.07 -10.23 7.96
N ASP A 80 -31.18 -9.75 8.53
CA ASP A 80 -31.19 -9.08 9.84
C ASP A 80 -30.74 -10.01 10.97
N LYS A 81 -31.12 -11.29 10.90
CA LYS A 81 -30.67 -12.30 11.85
C LYS A 81 -29.16 -12.51 11.77
N GLU A 82 -28.60 -12.62 10.57
CA GLU A 82 -27.15 -12.79 10.37
C GLU A 82 -26.36 -11.56 10.84
N VAL A 83 -26.79 -10.36 10.45
CA VAL A 83 -26.16 -9.09 10.87
C VAL A 83 -26.16 -8.95 12.39
N SER A 84 -27.27 -9.30 13.04
CA SER A 84 -27.41 -9.27 14.50
C SER A 84 -26.46 -10.26 15.19
N GLN A 85 -26.27 -11.46 14.63
CA GLN A 85 -25.31 -12.44 15.14
C GLN A 85 -23.85 -11.98 15.01
N VAL A 86 -23.48 -11.35 13.89
CA VAL A 86 -22.12 -10.82 13.71
C VAL A 86 -21.86 -9.66 14.66
N ARG A 87 -22.83 -8.75 14.81
CA ARG A 87 -22.72 -7.60 15.73
C ARG A 87 -22.59 -8.02 17.19
N SER A 88 -23.31 -9.07 17.62
CA SER A 88 -23.21 -9.57 19.00
C SER A 88 -21.89 -10.27 19.26
N LYS A 89 -21.35 -11.04 18.29
CA LYS A 89 -20.02 -11.66 18.39
C LYS A 89 -18.88 -10.63 18.47
N ARG A 90 -18.99 -9.49 17.77
CA ARG A 90 -17.96 -8.44 17.75
C ARG A 90 -17.93 -7.55 18.99
N LYS A 91 -18.99 -7.60 19.82
CA LYS A 91 -19.11 -6.86 21.09
C LYS A 91 -18.58 -7.64 22.30
N ARG A 92 -18.30 -8.94 22.14
CA ARG A 92 -17.59 -9.76 23.12
C ARG A 92 -16.10 -9.72 22.85
#